data_AF-A0AAE4AEU0-F1
#
_entry.id   AF-A0AAE4AEU0-F1
#
_cell.length_a   1.000
_cell.length_b   1.000
_cell.length_c   1.000
_cell.angle_alpha   90.00
_cell.angle_beta   90.00
_cell.angle_gamma   90.00
#
_symmetry.space_group_name_H-M   'P 1'
#
loop_
_entity.id
_entity.type
_entity.pdbx_description
1 polymer ?
#
loop_
_entity_poly.entity_id
_entity_poly.type
_entity_poly.pdbx_seq_one_letter_code
_entity_poly.pdbx_strand_id
1 'polypeptide(L)' 'MTRTALHARITGRVQGVSFRAWTQERARALGLSGWVRNRPDG' A
#
# COMPACT_ATOMS: atom_id res chain seq x y z
N MET A 1 5.61 11.45 20.95
CA MET A 1 4.41 10.93 20.25
C MET A 1 4.66 9.48 19.88
N THR A 2 3.72 8.58 20.18
CA THR A 2 3.79 7.17 19.80
C THR A 2 3.50 7.01 18.31
N ARG A 3 4.29 6.19 17.62
CA ARG A 3 4.14 5.92 16.19
C ARG A 3 3.35 4.64 16.01
N THR A 4 2.17 4.74 15.40
CA THR A 4 1.31 3.58 15.11
C THR A 4 1.55 3.11 13.68
N ALA A 5 1.51 1.78 13.47
CA ALA A 5 1.61 1.17 12.15
C ALA A 5 0.56 0.06 11.99
N LEU A 6 0.08 -0.13 10.76
CA LEU A 6 -0.87 -1.18 10.39
C LEU A 6 -0.31 -1.96 9.20
N HIS A 7 -0.50 -3.28 9.20
CA HIS A 7 -0.19 -4.14 8.06
C HIS A 7 -1.50 -4.71 7.51
N ALA A 8 -1.81 -4.39 6.26
CA ALA A 8 -3.03 -4.81 5.59
C ALA A 8 -2.73 -5.74 4.41
N ARG A 9 -3.64 -6.68 4.15
CA ARG A 9 -3.67 -7.51 2.94
C ARG A 9 -4.87 -7.07 2.11
N ILE A 10 -4.64 -6.75 0.84
CA ILE A 10 -5.68 -6.34 -0.11
C ILE A 10 -5.83 -7.45 -1.15
N THR A 11 -7.05 -7.90 -1.42
CA THR A 11 -7.36 -8.98 -2.35
C THR A 11 -8.34 -8.52 -3.42
N GLY A 12 -8.33 -9.17 -4.58
CA GLY A 12 -9.15 -8.83 -5.74
C GLY A 12 -8.30 -8.49 -6.96
N ARG A 13 -8.83 -7.69 -7.90
CA ARG A 13 -8.06 -7.24 -9.07
C ARG A 13 -7.14 -6.08 -8.67
N VAL A 14 -5.98 -6.40 -8.09
CA VAL A 14 -5.00 -5.41 -7.58
C VAL A 14 -3.65 -5.42 -8.32
N GLN A 15 -3.43 -6.40 -9.19
CA GLN A 15 -2.22 -6.51 -10.01
C GLN A 15 -2.51 -6.10 -11.46
N GLY A 16 -1.54 -5.48 -12.14
CA GLY A 16 -1.70 -4.97 -13.51
C GLY A 16 -2.60 -3.73 -13.66
N VAL A 17 -3.05 -3.14 -12.54
CA VAL A 17 -3.96 -1.98 -12.53
C VAL A 17 -3.36 -0.75 -11.83
N SER A 18 -2.03 -0.65 -11.79
CA SER A 18 -1.30 0.46 -11.16
C SER A 18 -1.59 0.71 -9.67
N PHE A 19 -2.19 -0.26 -8.96
CA PHE A 19 -2.54 -0.13 -7.53
C PHE A 19 -1.36 0.33 -6.66
N ARG A 20 -0.18 -0.28 -6.83
CA ARG A 20 1.02 0.09 -6.06
C ARG A 20 1.45 1.54 -6.26
N ALA A 21 1.38 2.06 -7.50
CA ALA A 21 1.74 3.44 -7.81
C ALA A 21 0.75 4.41 -7.13
N TRP A 22 -0.54 4.14 -7.28
CA TRP A 22 -1.59 4.90 -6.61
C TRP A 22 -1.45 4.89 -5.08
N THR A 23 -1.18 3.73 -4.47
CA THR A 23 -0.94 3.61 -3.02
C THR A 23 0.25 4.45 -2.58
N GLN A 24 1.35 4.45 -3.36
CA GLN A 24 2.53 5.23 -3.04
C GLN A 24 2.26 6.74 -3.09
N GLU A 25 1.59 7.23 -4.14
CA GLU A 25 1.19 8.64 -4.24
C GLU A 25 0.27 9.05 -3.09
N ARG A 26 -0.73 8.23 -2.77
CA ARG A 26 -1.66 8.52 -1.68
C ARG A 26 -0.97 8.55 -0.33
N ALA A 27 -0.03 7.63 -0.07
CA ALA A 27 0.77 7.63 1.16
C ALA A 27 1.61 8.90 1.29
N ARG A 28 2.25 9.36 0.21
CA ARG A 28 3.01 10.63 0.20
C ARG A 28 2.10 11.83 0.49
N ALA A 29 0.93 11.90 -0.14
CA ALA A 29 -0.04 12.97 0.07
C ALA A 29 -0.59 13.04 1.51
N LEU A 30 -0.58 11.90 2.23
CA LEU A 30 -1.02 11.80 3.63
C LEU A 30 0.13 11.90 4.64
N GLY A 31 1.38 12.08 4.19
CA GLY A 31 2.55 12.09 5.08
C GLY A 31 2.84 10.74 5.74
N LEU A 32 2.37 9.63 5.15
CA LEU A 32 2.56 8.28 5.66
C LEU A 32 3.90 7.70 5.19
N SER A 33 4.47 6.79 6.00
CA SER A 33 5.69 6.04 5.68
C SER A 33 5.41 4.54 5.71
N GLY A 34 6.09 3.77 4.84
CA GLY A 34 5.90 2.32 4.75
C GLY A 34 6.23 1.76 3.38
N TRP A 35 5.69 0.59 3.06
CA TRP A 35 5.87 -0.09 1.79
C TRP A 35 4.55 -0.68 1.27
N VAL A 36 4.51 -0.92 -0.04
CA VAL A 36 3.45 -1.68 -0.71
C VAL A 36 4.12 -2.69 -1.64
N ARG A 37 3.67 -3.94 -1.63
CA ARG A 37 4.22 -5.01 -2.49
C ARG A 37 3.10 -5.93 -2.97
N ASN A 38 3.23 -6.43 -4.19
CA ASN A 38 2.40 -7.55 -4.64
C ASN A 38 2.87 -8.82 -3.94
N ARG A 39 1.94 -9.69 -3.61
CA ARG A 39 2.26 -11.05 -3.16
C ARG A 39 2.08 -12.03 -4.32
N PRO A 40 2.87 -13.12 -4.37
CA PRO A 40 2.77 -14.10 -5.44
C PRO A 40 1.43 -14.83 -5.49
N ASP A 41 0.68 -14.86 -4.38
CA ASP A 41 -0.65 -15.47 -4.27
C ASP A 41 -1.83 -14.56 -4.69
N GLY A 42 -1.54 -13.40 -5.30
CA GLY A 42 -2.57 -12.45 -5.74
C GLY A 42 -2.83 -11.37 -4.70
#